data_AF-A0A7R9B0Y6-F1
#
_entry.id   AF-A0A7R9B0Y6-F1
#
_cell.length_a   1.000
_cell.length_b   1.000
_cell.length_c   1.000
_cell.angle_alpha   90.00
_cell.angle_beta   90.00
_cell.angle_gamma   90.00
#
_symmetry.space_group_name_H-M   'P 1'
#
loop_
_entity.id
_entity.type
_entity.pdbx_description
1 polymer ?
#
loop_
_entity_poly.entity_id
_entity_poly.type
_entity_poly.pdbx_seq_one_letter_code
_entity_poly.pdbx_strand_id
1 'polypeptide(L)'
;MTLIHNSPLDSPEGRYTACHCWTRNCVERLFGVMKSKWRCLLKEGILKYAPPTAGRIITACTVLNNMMRHYRIEEPQQLVEEVPLLHAEHNEVPPAIATNVRAGIVQRYFQ
;
A
#
# COMPACT_ATOMS: atom_id res chain seq x y z
N MET A 1 -1.08 -13.06 -0.80
CA MET A 1 0.34 -12.65 -0.80
C MET A 1 1.16 -13.76 -0.18
N THR A 2 2.20 -14.27 -0.84
CA THR A 2 3.02 -15.39 -0.36
C THR A 2 4.35 -14.86 0.19
N LEU A 3 4.41 -14.62 1.50
CA LEU A 3 5.69 -14.50 2.19
C LEU A 3 6.48 -15.78 1.97
N ILE A 4 7.81 -15.68 1.86
CA ILE A 4 8.65 -16.88 1.84
C ILE A 4 8.76 -17.35 3.28
N HIS A 5 7.87 -18.27 3.67
CA HIS A 5 7.87 -18.83 5.00
C HIS A 5 9.08 -19.75 5.17
N ASN A 6 9.77 -19.63 6.31
CA ASN A 6 10.87 -20.52 6.72
C ASN A 6 12.19 -20.38 5.94
N SER A 7 12.50 -19.21 5.36
CA SER A 7 13.84 -18.94 4.83
C SER A 7 14.83 -18.58 5.95
N PRO A 8 16.07 -19.10 5.93
CA PRO A 8 17.12 -18.66 6.84
C PRO A 8 17.32 -17.14 6.76
N LEU A 9 17.51 -16.46 7.90
CA LEU A 9 17.61 -14.99 7.94
C LEU A 9 18.73 -14.44 7.04
N ASP A 10 19.82 -15.20 6.92
CA ASP A 10 21.01 -14.82 6.14
C ASP A 10 20.94 -15.27 4.66
N SER A 11 19.84 -15.94 4.27
CA SER A 11 19.62 -16.28 2.86
C SER A 11 19.13 -15.07 2.06
N PRO A 12 19.35 -15.05 0.73
CA PRO A 12 18.75 -14.06 -0.16
C PRO A 12 17.24 -13.88 0.02
N GLU A 13 16.53 -14.99 0.22
CA GLU A 13 15.08 -15.03 0.44
C GLU A 13 14.69 -14.40 1.78
N GLY A 14 15.49 -14.63 2.82
CA GLY A 14 15.34 -14.03 4.15
C GLY A 14 15.52 -12.51 4.12
N ARG A 15 16.60 -12.04 3.48
CA ARG A 15 16.89 -10.60 3.30
C ARG A 15 15.83 -9.89 2.47
N TYR A 16 15.38 -10.52 1.37
CA TYR A 16 14.25 -10.02 0.58
C TYR A 16 12.99 -9.88 1.44
N THR A 17 12.64 -10.93 2.21
CA THR A 17 11.42 -10.95 3.03
C THR A 17 11.46 -9.87 4.10
N ALA A 18 12.59 -9.69 4.79
CA ALA A 18 12.77 -8.64 5.79
C ALA A 18 12.59 -7.23 5.18
N CYS A 19 13.27 -6.94 4.07
CA CYS A 19 13.17 -5.67 3.35
C CYS A 19 11.75 -5.42 2.84
N HIS A 20 11.11 -6.45 2.30
CA HIS A 20 9.75 -6.38 1.80
C HIS A 20 8.75 -6.09 2.92
N CYS A 21 8.84 -6.79 4.05
CA CYS A 21 8.00 -6.54 5.24
C CYS A 21 8.17 -5.11 5.76
N TRP A 22 9.40 -4.62 5.88
CA TRP A 22 9.67 -3.26 6.32
C TRP A 22 9.06 -2.21 5.37
N THR A 23 9.28 -2.37 4.07
CA THR A 23 8.74 -1.48 3.05
C THR A 23 7.21 -1.46 3.07
N ARG A 24 6.59 -2.64 3.14
CA ARG A 24 5.13 -2.78 3.23
C ARG A 24 4.58 -2.11 4.49
N ASN A 25 5.20 -2.34 5.65
CA ASN A 25 4.80 -1.67 6.89
C ASN A 25 4.80 -0.15 6.76
N CYS A 26 5.82 0.43 6.12
CA CYS A 26 5.87 1.87 5.87
C CYS A 26 4.72 2.33 4.95
N VAL A 27 4.52 1.65 3.82
CA VAL A 27 3.50 1.98 2.82
C VAL A 27 2.08 1.82 3.38
N GLU A 28 1.81 0.76 4.13
CA GLU A 28 0.49 0.50 4.72
C GLU A 28 0.14 1.51 5.81
N ARG A 29 1.10 1.90 6.66
CA ARG A 29 0.88 2.98 7.64
C ARG A 29 0.58 4.30 6.94
N LEU A 30 1.31 4.63 5.88
CA LEU A 30 1.05 5.83 5.08
C LEU A 30 -0.36 5.79 4.47
N PHE A 31 -0.75 4.67 3.86
CA PHE A 31 -2.09 4.53 3.29
C PHE A 31 -3.19 4.53 4.34
N GLY A 32 -2.96 4.01 5.55
CA GLY A 32 -3.89 4.11 6.66
C GLY A 32 -4.21 5.57 7.02
N VAL A 33 -3.17 6.39 7.18
CA VAL A 33 -3.30 7.83 7.48
C VAL A 33 -3.94 8.60 6.32
N MET A 34 -3.54 8.32 5.08
CA MET A 34 -4.12 9.01 3.92
C MET A 34 -5.59 8.64 3.72
N LYS A 35 -5.95 7.36 3.87
CA LYS A 35 -7.34 6.91 3.75
C LYS A 35 -8.20 7.47 4.87
N SER A 36 -7.70 7.50 6.12
CA SER A 36 -8.46 8.13 7.21
C SER A 36 -8.73 9.58 6.84
N LYS A 37 -7.70 10.36 6.50
CA LYS A 37 -7.83 11.81 6.27
C LYS A 37 -8.63 12.17 5.01
N TRP A 38 -8.41 11.48 3.90
CA TRP A 38 -8.97 11.86 2.60
C TRP A 38 -10.10 10.91 2.21
N ARG A 39 -11.35 11.36 2.37
CA ARG A 39 -12.55 10.57 2.00
C ARG A 39 -12.57 10.14 0.52
N CYS A 40 -11.94 10.90 -0.37
CA CYS A 40 -11.82 10.53 -1.79
C CYS A 40 -10.94 9.28 -2.03
N LEU A 41 -10.10 8.91 -1.06
CA LEU A 41 -9.36 7.64 -1.04
C LEU A 41 -10.11 6.53 -0.29
N LEU A 42 -11.12 6.91 0.49
CA LEU A 42 -11.91 6.07 1.37
C LEU A 42 -13.23 5.66 0.71
N LYS A 43 -13.23 5.05 -0.49
CA LYS A 43 -14.34 4.15 -0.82
C LYS A 43 -14.18 3.22 -2.02
N GLU A 44 -14.67 2.01 -1.74
CA GLU A 44 -15.05 0.88 -2.59
C GLU A 44 -13.85 0.22 -3.25
N GLY A 45 -13.64 -1.07 -2.99
CA GLY A 45 -12.47 -1.82 -3.45
C GLY A 45 -12.44 -2.07 -4.96
N ILE A 46 -12.91 -1.09 -5.72
CA ILE A 46 -12.86 -0.99 -7.16
C ILE A 46 -12.18 0.34 -7.46
N LEU A 47 -11.16 0.29 -8.31
CA LEU A 47 -10.53 1.47 -8.83
C LEU A 47 -11.53 2.21 -9.75
N LYS A 48 -12.27 3.20 -9.20
CA LYS A 48 -13.29 3.97 -9.94
C LYS A 48 -12.73 4.82 -11.08
N TYR A 49 -11.41 5.01 -11.08
CA TYR A 49 -10.70 5.88 -11.99
C TYR A 49 -9.68 5.09 -12.79
N ALA A 50 -9.51 5.41 -14.07
CA ALA A 50 -8.39 4.86 -14.82
C ALA A 50 -7.05 5.14 -14.09
N PRO A 51 -6.02 4.27 -14.20
CA PRO A 51 -4.75 4.43 -13.49
C PRO A 51 -4.12 5.84 -13.56
N PRO A 52 -4.16 6.56 -14.71
CA PRO A 52 -3.65 7.93 -14.78
C PRO A 52 -4.38 8.91 -13.84
N THR A 53 -5.71 8.79 -13.76
CA THR A 53 -6.54 9.65 -12.91
C THR A 53 -6.38 9.28 -11.44
N ALA A 54 -6.32 7.99 -11.12
CA ALA A 54 -6.03 7.53 -9.76
C ALA A 54 -4.67 8.06 -9.26
N GLY A 55 -3.64 8.02 -10.11
CA GLY A 55 -2.32 8.59 -9.80
C GLY A 55 -2.37 10.09 -9.49
N ARG A 56 -3.17 10.87 -10.23
CA ARG A 56 -3.36 12.31 -9.96
C ARG A 56 -4.03 12.55 -8.62
N ILE A 57 -5.07 11.78 -8.28
CA ILE A 57 -5.77 11.89 -6.99
C ILE A 57 -4.80 11.60 -5.83
N ILE A 58 -4.05 10.51 -5.92
CA ILE A 58 -3.05 10.13 -4.90
C ILE A 58 -1.99 11.22 -4.75
N THR A 59 -1.49 11.75 -5.88
CA THR A 59 -0.48 12.81 -5.89
C THR A 59 -0.99 14.07 -5.20
N ALA A 60 -2.20 14.52 -5.54
CA ALA A 60 -2.83 15.68 -4.92
C ALA A 60 -3.00 15.50 -3.40
N CYS A 61 -3.52 14.35 -2.95
CA CYS A 61 -3.67 14.04 -1.52
C CYS A 61 -2.32 14.04 -0.79
N THR A 62 -1.27 13.54 -1.44
CA THR A 62 0.09 13.50 -0.88
C THR A 62 0.67 14.91 -0.73
N VAL A 63 0.57 15.75 -1.76
CA VAL A 63 1.03 17.14 -1.75
C VAL A 63 0.32 17.94 -0.67
N LEU A 64 -1.01 17.82 -0.60
CA LEU A 64 -1.81 18.51 0.42
C LEU A 64 -1.45 18.02 1.83
N ASN A 65 -1.22 16.72 2.03
CA ASN A 65 -0.80 16.20 3.32
C ASN A 65 0.58 16.74 3.73
N ASN A 66 1.52 16.86 2.80
CA ASN A 66 2.83 17.45 3.06
C ASN A 66 2.70 18.95 3.42
N MET A 67 1.85 19.69 2.72
CA MET A 67 1.56 21.10 3.06
C MET A 67 0.97 21.24 4.46
N MET A 68 -0.05 20.45 4.81
CA MET A 68 -0.63 20.48 6.16
C MET A 68 0.41 20.18 7.25
N ARG A 69 1.27 19.18 7.03
CA ARG A 69 2.37 18.87 7.97
C ARG A 69 3.39 20.00 8.07
N HIS A 70 3.75 20.63 6.96
CA HIS A 70 4.70 21.73 6.93
C HIS A 70 4.18 22.96 7.67
N TYR A 71 2.92 23.32 7.44
CA TYR A 71 2.27 24.47 8.05
C TYR A 71 1.62 24.17 9.41
N ARG A 72 1.76 22.94 9.93
CA ARG A 72 1.15 22.47 11.20
C ARG A 72 -0.35 22.77 11.29
N ILE A 73 -1.04 22.58 10.16
CA ILE A 73 -2.50 22.76 10.08
C ILE A 73 -3.14 21.64 10.88
N GLU A 74 -3.95 21.99 11.88
CA GLU A 74 -4.73 21.03 12.64
C GLU A 74 -5.70 20.29 11.71
N GLU A 75 -5.78 18.97 11.89
CA GLU A 75 -6.69 18.17 11.10
C GLU A 75 -8.13 18.47 11.55
N PRO A 76 -9.03 18.86 10.63
CA PRO A 76 -10.43 19.03 10.99
C PRO A 76 -10.96 17.71 11.53
N GLN A 77 -11.67 17.77 12.67
CA GLN A 77 -12.30 16.58 13.26
C GLN A 77 -13.19 15.91 12.21
N GLN A 78 -12.83 14.69 11.83
CA GLN A 78 -13.64 13.92 10.91
C GLN A 78 -14.94 13.53 11.61
N LEU A 79 -16.06 14.06 11.14
CA LEU A 79 -17.37 13.51 11.47
C LEU A 79 -17.36 12.05 10.99
N VAL A 80 -17.46 11.11 11.93
CA VAL A 80 -17.55 9.68 11.64
C VAL A 80 -18.97 9.43 11.14
N GLU A 81 -19.14 9.43 9.82
CA GLU A 81 -20.30 8.76 9.22
C GLU A 81 -19.93 7.28 9.09
N GLU A 82 -20.71 6.41 9.72
CA GLU A 82 -20.61 4.97 9.49
C GLU A 82 -20.91 4.68 8.02
N VAL A 83 -19.86 4.43 7.24
CA VAL A 83 -19.99 3.96 5.88
C VAL A 83 -20.02 2.43 5.95
N PRO A 84 -21.07 1.75 5.45
CA PRO A 84 -21.14 0.30 5.46
C PRO A 84 -19.87 -0.33 4.84
N LEU A 85 -19.26 -1.26 5.57
CA LEU A 85 -18.13 -2.08 5.12
C LEU A 85 -18.61 -2.99 3.98
N LEU A 86 -18.47 -2.53 2.73
CA LEU A 86 -18.68 -3.38 1.56
C LEU A 86 -17.40 -4.17 1.30
N HIS A 87 -17.47 -5.49 1.43
CA HIS A 87 -16.37 -6.39 1.13
C HIS A 87 -16.04 -6.32 -0.37
N ALA A 88 -14.78 -6.03 -0.68
CA ALA A 88 -14.28 -6.00 -2.04
C ALA A 88 -13.91 -7.41 -2.49
N GLU A 89 -14.43 -7.86 -3.63
CA GLU A 89 -13.94 -9.07 -4.29
C GLU A 89 -12.53 -8.81 -4.82
N HIS A 90 -11.54 -9.49 -4.24
CA HIS A 90 -10.17 -9.43 -4.71
C HIS A 90 -10.08 -10.25 -5.99
N ASN A 91 -9.76 -9.62 -7.12
CA ASN A 91 -9.36 -10.36 -8.31
C ASN A 91 -8.08 -11.15 -7.98
N GLU A 92 -8.20 -12.48 -7.94
CA GLU A 92 -7.07 -13.36 -7.73
C GLU A 92 -6.13 -13.31 -8.95
N VAL A 93 -4.94 -12.78 -8.74
CA VAL A 93 -3.85 -12.91 -9.72
C VAL A 93 -3.30 -14.33 -9.62
N PRO A 94 -3.17 -15.08 -10.73
CA PRO A 94 -2.63 -16.44 -10.71
C PRO A 94 -1.27 -16.50 -9.99
N PRO A 95 -1.10 -17.38 -8.98
CA PRO A 95 0.04 -17.36 -8.07
C PRO A 95 1.40 -17.69 -8.74
N ALA A 96 1.38 -18.33 -9.92
CA ALA A 96 2.59 -18.74 -10.63
C ALA A 96 3.42 -17.55 -11.16
N ILE A 97 2.77 -16.52 -11.72
CA ILE A 97 3.47 -15.35 -12.28
C ILE A 97 4.15 -14.54 -11.17
N ALA A 98 3.45 -14.33 -10.06
CA ALA A 98 3.97 -13.59 -8.91
C ALA A 98 5.20 -14.28 -8.30
N THR A 99 5.20 -15.61 -8.27
CA THR A 99 6.30 -16.42 -7.72
C THR A 99 7.57 -16.29 -8.57
N ASN A 100 7.44 -16.32 -9.90
CA ASN A 100 8.58 -16.22 -10.82
C ASN A 100 9.23 -14.82 -10.79
N VAL A 101 8.41 -13.76 -10.76
CA VAL A 101 8.92 -12.38 -10.63
C VAL A 101 9.66 -12.20 -9.31
N ARG A 102 9.10 -12.72 -8.21
CA ARG A 102 9.75 -12.67 -6.89
C ARG A 102 11.11 -13.39 -6.90
N ALA A 103 11.18 -14.60 -7.47
CA ALA A 103 12.44 -15.35 -7.57
C ALA A 103 13.51 -14.57 -8.33
N GLY A 104 13.16 -13.94 -9.46
CA GLY A 104 14.07 -13.09 -10.22
C GLY A 104 14.59 -11.87 -9.45
N ILE A 105 13.74 -11.22 -8.64
CA ILE A 105 14.14 -10.09 -7.80
C ILE A 105 15.11 -10.54 -6.70
N VAL A 106 14.81 -11.65 -6.02
CA VAL A 106 15.67 -12.20 -4.95
C VAL A 106 17.07 -12.50 -5.49
N GLN A 107 17.16 -13.24 -6.59
CA GLN A 107 18.46 -13.62 -7.19
C GLN A 107 19.26 -12.42 -7.68
N ARG A 108 18.60 -11.38 -8.20
CA ARG A 108 19.27 -10.22 -8.79
C ARG A 108 19.76 -9.21 -7.77
N TYR A 109 19.05 -9.02 -6.65
CA TYR A 109 19.27 -7.89 -5.74
C TYR A 109 19.62 -8.29 -4.30
N PHE A 110 19.47 -9.56 -3.91
CA PHE A 110 19.60 -9.98 -2.51
C PHE A 110 20.66 -11.07 -2.30
N GLN A 111 21.79 -11.06 -3.02
CA GLN A 111 22.92 -11.98 -2.77
C GLN A 111 23.50 -11.86 -1.37
#